data_AF-A0A0M1P251-F1
#
_entry.id   AF-A0A0M1P251-F1
#
_cell.length_a   1.000
_cell.length_b   1.000
_cell.length_c   1.000
_cell.angle_alpha   90.00
_cell.angle_beta   90.00
_cell.angle_gamma   90.00
#
_symmetry.space_group_name_H-M   'P 1'
#
loop_
_entity.id
_entity.type
_entity.pdbx_description
1 polymer ?
#
loop_
_entity_poly.entity_id
_entity_poly.type
_entity_poly.pdbx_seq_one_letter_code
_entity_poly.pdbx_strand_id
1 'polypeptide(L)' 'MLALVLNLFTTLFGLLISVLGLFYLLKPDSDWVRWINNIPEDEIYYDADLLRFGVIGFIALAVGAAIFFRSIMNIFVS' A
#
# COMPACT_ATOMS: atom_id res chain seq x y z
N MET A 1 -14.67 -23.94 2.07
CA MET A 1 -14.87 -22.87 3.08
C MET A 1 -13.56 -22.18 3.45
N LEU A 2 -12.53 -22.91 3.93
CA LEU A 2 -11.24 -22.31 4.31
C LEU A 2 -10.55 -21.52 3.17
N ALA A 3 -10.50 -22.08 1.96
CA ALA A 3 -9.89 -21.41 0.80
C ALA A 3 -10.58 -20.08 0.45
N LEU A 4 -11.92 -20.05 0.49
CA LEU A 4 -12.70 -18.83 0.27
C LEU A 4 -12.37 -17.76 1.32
N VAL A 5 -12.34 -18.13 2.61
CA VAL A 5 -12.00 -17.21 3.71
C VAL A 5 -10.59 -16.66 3.53
N LEU A 6 -9.62 -17.51 3.19
CA LEU A 6 -8.24 -17.10 2.94
C LEU A 6 -8.12 -16.14 1.75
N ASN A 7 -8.81 -16.42 0.64
CA ASN A 7 -8.80 -15.54 -0.52
C ASN A 7 -9.48 -14.19 -0.24
N LEU A 8 -10.57 -14.18 0.53
CA LEU A 8 -11.21 -12.93 0.97
C LEU A 8 -10.27 -12.09 1.85
N PHE A 9 -9.62 -12.72 2.83
CA PHE A 9 -8.62 -12.04 3.67
C PHE A 9 -7.46 -11.48 2.84
N THR A 10 -6.95 -12.27 1.90
CA THR A 10 -5.86 -11.86 1.00
C THR A 10 -6.28 -10.70 0.08
N THR A 11 -7.55 -10.70 -0.35
CA THR A 11 -8.12 -9.61 -1.15
C THR A 11 -8.16 -8.30 -0.36
N LEU A 12 -8.66 -8.35 0.88
CA LEU A 12 -8.67 -7.18 1.77
C LEU A 12 -7.25 -6.69 2.08
N PHE A 13 -6.29 -7.62 2.25
CA PHE A 13 -4.90 -7.28 2.48
C PHE A 13 -4.25 -6.60 1.26
N GLY A 14 -4.47 -7.12 0.05
CA GLY A 14 -3.99 -6.49 -1.18
C GLY A 14 -4.59 -5.10 -1.40
N LEU A 15 -5.88 -4.93 -1.09
CA LEU A 15 -6.55 -3.64 -1.12
C LEU A 15 -5.92 -2.65 -0.11
N LEU A 16 -5.68 -3.08 1.13
CA LEU A 16 -5.04 -2.26 2.15
C LEU A 16 -3.67 -1.76 1.70
N ILE A 17 -2.82 -2.64 1.17
CA ILE A 17 -1.50 -2.27 0.65
C ILE A 17 -1.64 -1.26 -0.49
N SER A 18 -2.58 -1.47 -1.40
CA SER A 18 -2.83 -0.56 -2.52
C SER A 18 -3.22 0.84 -2.05
N VAL A 19 -4.11 0.91 -1.05
CA VAL A 19 -4.55 2.17 -0.44
C VAL A 19 -3.38 2.87 0.25
N LEU A 20 -2.54 2.15 0.99
CA LEU A 20 -1.33 2.71 1.59
C LEU A 20 -0.37 3.23 0.51
N GLY A 21 -0.17 2.49 -0.58
CA GLY A 21 0.64 2.94 -1.72
C GLY A 21 0.12 4.24 -2.34
N LEU A 22 -1.20 4.37 -2.50
CA LEU A 22 -1.84 5.61 -2.96
C LEU A 22 -1.64 6.77 -1.98
N PHE A 23 -1.68 6.53 -0.66
CA PHE A 23 -1.39 7.57 0.32
C PHE A 23 0.03 8.11 0.19
N TYR A 24 1.02 7.23 0.01
CA TYR A 24 2.41 7.63 -0.23
C TYR A 24 2.60 8.43 -1.53
N LEU A 25 1.79 8.17 -2.56
CA LEU A 25 1.85 8.90 -3.84
C LEU A 25 1.14 10.26 -3.80
N LEU A 26 -0.04 10.33 -3.16
CA LEU A 26 -0.90 11.51 -3.20
C LEU A 26 -0.58 12.51 -2.07
N LYS A 27 -0.11 12.02 -0.93
CA LYS A 27 0.19 12.81 0.27
C LYS A 27 1.50 12.34 0.94
N PRO A 28 2.63 12.36 0.22
CA PRO A 28 3.93 11.90 0.73
C PRO A 28 4.40 12.67 1.97
N ASP A 29 3.90 13.89 2.16
CA ASP A 29 4.22 14.80 3.26
C ASP A 29 3.27 14.68 4.47
N SER A 30 2.26 13.81 4.40
CA SER A 30 1.27 13.68 5.48
C SER A 30 1.86 13.13 6.78
N ASP A 31 1.28 13.55 7.91
CA ASP A 31 1.65 13.06 9.26
C ASP A 31 1.56 11.54 9.38
N TRP A 32 0.69 10.89 8.60
CA TRP A 32 0.60 9.43 8.55
C TRP A 32 1.82 8.78 7.92
N VAL A 33 2.27 9.28 6.76
CA VAL A 33 3.51 8.79 6.10
C VAL A 33 4.69 9.02 7.03
N ARG A 34 4.71 10.17 7.69
CA ARG A 34 5.72 10.56 8.67
C ARG A 34 5.77 9.61 9.86
N TRP A 35 4.62 9.32 10.46
CA TRP A 35 4.46 8.41 11.57
C TRP A 35 4.89 6.98 11.22
N ILE A 36 4.49 6.47 10.05
CA ILE A 36 4.89 5.14 9.58
C ILE A 36 6.41 5.03 9.40
N ASN A 37 7.06 6.10 8.96
CA ASN A 37 8.51 6.14 8.73
C ASN A 37 9.30 6.58 9.98
N ASN A 38 8.65 6.82 11.12
CA ASN A 38 9.28 7.35 12.35
C ASN A 38 10.06 8.65 12.12
N ILE A 39 9.54 9.53 11.27
CA ILE A 39 10.15 10.82 10.96
C ILE A 39 9.69 11.84 12.02
N PRO A 40 10.59 12.61 12.68
CA PRO A 40 10.22 13.63 13.67
C PRO A 40 9.36 14.73 13.07
N GLU A 41 8.44 15.32 13.85
CA GLU A 41 7.47 16.37 13.43
C GLU A 41 8.09 17.70 12.97
N ASP A 42 9.38 17.91 13.23
CA ASP A 42 10.10 19.14 12.92
C ASP A 42 11.07 19.01 11.72
N GLU A 43 11.20 17.80 11.16
CA GLU A 43 12.11 17.55 10.04
C GLU A 43 11.52 18.07 8.71
N ILE A 44 12.31 18.84 7.96
CA ILE A 44 11.93 19.35 6.64
C ILE A 44 12.18 18.25 5.60
N TYR A 45 11.16 17.91 4.82
CA TYR A 45 11.33 16.97 3.71
C TYR A 45 12.20 17.58 2.61
N TYR A 46 13.25 16.86 2.21
CA TYR A 46 14.01 17.19 1.01
C TYR A 46 13.37 16.52 -0.22
N ASP A 47 13.60 17.06 -1.41
CA ASP A 47 13.06 16.52 -2.67
C ASP A 47 13.39 15.02 -2.87
N ALA A 48 14.54 14.58 -2.36
CA ALA A 48 14.96 13.18 -2.38
C ALA A 48 14.06 12.27 -1.53
N ASP A 49 13.56 12.76 -0.40
CA ASP A 49 12.65 12.01 0.48
C ASP A 49 11.27 11.88 -0.15
N LEU A 50 10.76 12.97 -0.73
CA LEU A 50 9.50 12.97 -1.48
C LEU A 50 9.56 11.98 -2.67
N LEU A 51 10.67 11.96 -3.41
CA LEU A 51 10.89 10.98 -4.47
C LEU A 51 10.92 9.54 -3.93
N ARG A 52 11.60 9.31 -2.80
CA ARG A 52 11.66 8.00 -2.15
C ARG A 52 10.28 7.51 -1.73
N PHE A 53 9.44 8.36 -1.13
CA PHE A 53 8.06 8.00 -0.80
C PHE A 53 7.24 7.73 -2.05
N GLY A 54 7.44 8.49 -3.12
CA GLY A 54 6.81 8.21 -4.42
C GLY A 54 7.15 6.82 -4.95
N VAL A 55 8.42 6.43 -4.91
CA VAL A 55 8.86 5.08 -5.32
C VAL A 55 8.26 3.99 -4.42
N ILE A 56 8.28 4.18 -3.10
CA ILE A 56 7.66 3.25 -2.15
C ILE A 56 6.17 3.09 -2.43
N GLY A 57 5.47 4.21 -2.64
CA GLY A 57 4.04 4.23 -2.94
C GLY A 57 3.71 3.50 -4.24
N PHE A 58 4.52 3.69 -5.29
CA PHE A 58 4.35 2.99 -6.56
C PHE A 58 4.56 1.48 -6.43
N ILE A 59 5.60 1.06 -5.72
CA ILE A 59 5.88 -0.37 -5.46
C ILE A 59 4.74 -0.99 -4.65
N ALA A 60 4.30 -0.32 -3.57
CA ALA A 60 3.20 -0.79 -2.73
C ALA A 60 1.91 -0.92 -3.55
N LEU A 61 1.59 0.08 -4.38
CA LEU A 61 0.42 0.02 -5.26
C LEU A 61 0.49 -1.15 -6.24
N ALA A 62 1.64 -1.36 -6.90
CA ALA A 62 1.81 -2.45 -7.85
C ALA A 62 1.68 -3.83 -7.18
N VAL A 63 2.33 -4.02 -6.03
CA VAL A 63 2.27 -5.28 -5.26
C VAL A 63 0.88 -5.53 -4.71
N GLY A 64 0.27 -4.50 -4.10
CA GLY A 64 -1.09 -4.58 -3.55
C GLY A 64 -2.11 -4.92 -4.63
N ALA A 65 -2.04 -4.27 -5.79
CA ALA A 65 -2.91 -4.56 -6.93
C ALA A 65 -2.71 -5.99 -7.44
N ALA A 66 -1.46 -6.46 -7.58
CA ALA A 66 -1.18 -7.83 -8.01
C ALA A 66 -1.75 -8.87 -7.04
N ILE A 67 -1.61 -8.64 -5.72
CA ILE A 67 -2.19 -9.51 -4.69
C ILE A 67 -3.72 -9.51 -4.80
N PHE A 68 -4.34 -8.33 -4.86
CA PHE A 68 -5.78 -8.15 -4.97
C PHE A 68 -6.35 -8.85 -6.21
N PHE A 69 -5.77 -8.60 -7.39
CA PHE A 69 -6.23 -9.22 -8.64
C PHE A 69 -6.07 -10.73 -8.62
N ARG A 70 -4.95 -11.24 -8.10
CA ARG A 70 -4.75 -12.68 -8.00
C ARG A 70 -5.76 -13.33 -7.06
N SER A 71 -5.98 -12.76 -5.87
CA SER A 71 -6.88 -13.34 -4.88
C SER A 71 -8.34 -13.26 -5.30
N ILE A 72 -8.76 -12.17 -5.95
CA ILE A 72 -10.14 -12.04 -6.43
C ILE A 72 -10.42 -13.01 -7.58
N MET A 73 -9.48 -13.21 -8.51
CA MET A 73 -9.60 -14.22 -9.56
C MET A 73 -9.69 -15.63 -8.96
N ASN A 74 -8.93 -15.93 -7.91
CA ASN A 74 -9.03 -17.20 -7.20
C ASN A 74 -10.38 -17.43 -6.49
N ILE A 75 -11.21 -16.41 -6.28
CA ILE A 75 -12.57 -16.57 -5.73
C ILE A 75 -13.56 -16.90 -6.84
N PHE A 76 -13.39 -16.28 -8.00
CA PHE A 76 -14.32 -16.44 -9.14
C PHE A 76 -14.03 -17.67 -10.00
N VAL A 77 -12.76 -18.12 -10.03
CA VAL A 77 -12.32 -19.27 -10.83
C VAL A 77 -12.28 -20.57 -10.00
N SER A 78 -12.37 -20.49 -8.66
CA SER A 78 -12.49 -21.66 -7.76
C SER A 78 -13.93 -22.14 -7.63
#